data_AF-A0A0R3R754-F1
#
_entry.id   AF-A0A0R3R754-F1
#
_cell.length_a   1.000
_cell.length_b   1.000
_cell.length_c   1.000
_cell.angle_alpha   90.00
_cell.angle_beta   90.00
_cell.angle_gamma   90.00
#
_symmetry.space_group_name_H-M   'P 1'
#
loop_
_entity.id
_entity.type
_entity.pdbx_description
1 polymer ?
#
loop_
_entity_poly.entity_id
_entity_poly.type
_entity_poly.pdbx_seq_one_letter_code
_entity_poly.pdbx_strand_id
1 'polypeptide(L)'
;MRIYIRKLAFIVCVTFFTIIILLSVIRKDESSEWLKRHQKLNFQRPIPHVAYVQEQNIYKYMTKDSDVSRFFVPHINWTLAKQLGQYLFHLNISEMITKECPNNETLRQFWKNKNGKIVPERDSWEKFYADIGSCDVYRDEEVVDNLLNDLTKLPLKSVAIMDGGTQVKLIFTFENDQQAVFKPMRFGRDYESDPNHFYFNDFERHNAEIATFHMDK
;
A
#
# COMPACT_ATOMS: atom_id res chain seq x y z
N MET A 1 20.72 -62.11 -18.19
CA MET A 1 20.61 -60.77 -17.52
C MET A 1 19.50 -59.87 -18.10
N ARG A 2 19.32 -59.76 -19.42
CA ARG A 2 18.30 -58.89 -20.06
C ARG A 2 16.83 -59.20 -19.73
N ILE A 3 16.48 -60.47 -19.53
CA ILE A 3 15.10 -60.91 -19.25
C ILE A 3 14.67 -60.53 -17.82
N TYR A 4 15.59 -60.59 -16.86
CA TYR A 4 15.31 -60.22 -15.46
C TYR A 4 15.12 -58.70 -15.29
N ILE A 5 15.87 -57.89 -16.04
CA ILE A 5 15.73 -56.42 -16.01
C ILE A 5 14.36 -55.99 -16.56
N ARG A 6 13.87 -56.62 -17.64
CA ARG A 6 12.53 -56.33 -18.16
C ARG A 6 11.41 -56.71 -17.20
N LYS A 7 11.54 -57.85 -16.52
CA LYS A 7 10.56 -58.26 -15.49
C LYS A 7 10.59 -57.32 -14.29
N LEU A 8 11.78 -56.90 -13.85
CA LEU A 8 11.92 -55.95 -12.75
C LEU A 8 11.36 -54.56 -13.10
N ALA A 9 11.64 -54.05 -14.30
CA ALA A 9 11.09 -52.78 -14.78
C ALA A 9 9.56 -52.83 -14.90
N PHE A 10 9.01 -53.95 -15.37
CA PHE A 10 7.56 -54.13 -15.42
C PHE A 10 6.93 -54.13 -14.03
N ILE A 11 7.53 -54.83 -13.06
CA ILE A 11 7.04 -54.85 -11.67
C ILE A 11 7.09 -53.45 -11.07
N VAL A 12 8.19 -52.70 -11.25
CA VAL A 12 8.33 -51.32 -10.74
C VAL A 12 7.32 -50.37 -11.38
N CYS A 13 7.07 -50.48 -12.69
CA CYS A 13 6.02 -49.68 -13.33
C CYS A 13 4.64 -50.02 -12.78
N VAL A 14 4.31 -51.30 -12.63
CA VAL A 14 3.01 -51.72 -12.12
C VAL A 14 2.83 -51.21 -10.68
N THR A 15 3.83 -51.33 -9.81
CA THR A 15 3.72 -50.81 -8.43
C THR A 15 3.64 -49.29 -8.38
N PHE A 16 4.35 -48.57 -9.25
CA PHE A 16 4.26 -47.11 -9.33
C PHE A 16 2.88 -46.63 -9.77
N PHE A 17 2.29 -47.26 -10.80
CA PHE A 17 0.96 -46.89 -11.28
C PHE A 17 -0.15 -47.29 -10.30
N THR A 18 -0.03 -48.43 -9.61
CA THR A 18 -1.03 -48.80 -8.58
C THR A 18 -1.00 -47.86 -7.38
N ILE A 19 0.19 -47.39 -6.97
CA ILE A 19 0.32 -46.39 -5.89
C ILE A 19 -0.30 -45.05 -6.32
N ILE A 20 -0.07 -44.59 -7.56
CA ILE A 20 -0.70 -43.35 -8.07
C ILE A 20 -2.23 -43.48 -8.11
N ILE A 21 -2.75 -44.63 -8.53
CA ILE A 21 -4.20 -44.88 -8.57
C ILE A 21 -4.78 -44.89 -7.14
N LEU A 22 -4.12 -45.54 -6.18
CA LEU A 22 -4.55 -45.53 -4.78
C LEU A 22 -4.53 -44.10 -4.18
N LEU A 23 -3.49 -43.31 -4.43
CA LEU A 23 -3.39 -41.93 -3.96
C LEU A 23 -4.44 -41.01 -4.61
N SER A 24 -4.80 -41.25 -5.87
CA SER A 24 -5.83 -40.45 -6.55
C SER A 24 -7.26 -40.82 -6.15
N VAL A 25 -7.50 -42.06 -5.72
CA VAL A 25 -8.80 -42.48 -5.16
C VAL A 25 -9.00 -41.93 -3.75
N ILE A 26 -7.97 -41.94 -2.90
CA ILE A 26 -8.07 -41.43 -1.50
C ILE A 26 -8.39 -39.93 -1.46
N ARG A 27 -7.94 -39.14 -2.45
CA ARG A 27 -8.16 -37.68 -2.46
C ARG A 27 -9.58 -37.25 -2.87
N LYS A 28 -10.43 -38.16 -3.36
CA LYS A 28 -11.73 -37.79 -3.95
C LYS A 28 -12.88 -37.72 -2.93
N ASP A 29 -12.77 -38.36 -1.77
CA ASP A 29 -13.92 -38.49 -0.85
C ASP A 29 -13.89 -37.54 0.37
N GLU A 30 -12.70 -37.20 0.89
CA GLU A 30 -12.60 -36.32 2.07
C GLU A 30 -13.12 -34.90 1.83
N SER A 31 -12.99 -34.36 0.62
CA SER A 31 -13.49 -33.02 0.32
C SER A 31 -15.02 -32.97 0.22
N SER A 32 -15.67 -34.09 -0.15
CA SER A 32 -17.12 -34.15 -0.37
C SER A 32 -17.89 -34.26 0.95
N GLU A 33 -17.40 -35.05 1.90
CA GLU A 33 -17.98 -35.20 3.25
C GLU A 33 -17.81 -33.92 4.08
N TRP A 34 -16.63 -33.29 4.03
CA TRP A 34 -16.36 -32.03 4.74
C TRP A 34 -17.25 -30.88 4.23
N LEU A 35 -17.48 -30.78 2.91
CA LEU A 35 -18.39 -29.79 2.30
C LEU A 35 -19.85 -30.05 2.71
N LYS A 36 -20.31 -31.31 2.72
CA LYS A 36 -21.68 -31.67 3.11
C LYS A 36 -21.98 -31.36 4.58
N ARG A 37 -20.99 -31.52 5.47
CA ARG A 37 -21.16 -31.28 6.92
C ARG A 37 -21.34 -29.79 7.26
N HIS A 38 -20.79 -28.88 6.45
CA HIS A 38 -20.91 -27.43 6.63
C HIS A 38 -22.02 -26.77 5.81
N GLN A 39 -22.60 -27.48 4.83
CA GLN A 39 -23.69 -26.95 3.99
C GLN A 39 -25.02 -26.79 4.75
N LYS A 40 -25.16 -27.37 5.95
CA LYS A 40 -26.35 -27.25 6.82
C LYS A 40 -26.21 -26.22 7.94
N LEU A 41 -25.06 -25.57 8.08
CA LEU A 41 -24.98 -24.40 8.93
C LEU A 41 -25.58 -23.25 8.12
N ASN A 42 -26.80 -22.82 8.50
CA ASN A 42 -27.35 -21.54 8.11
C ASN A 42 -26.49 -20.42 8.72
N PHE A 43 -25.22 -20.36 8.36
CA PHE A 43 -24.49 -19.11 8.44
C PHE A 43 -25.19 -18.19 7.47
N GLN A 44 -25.72 -17.10 8.00
CA GLN A 44 -26.10 -15.96 7.20
C GLN A 44 -24.91 -15.70 6.28
N ARG A 45 -25.09 -15.91 4.97
CA ARG A 45 -24.04 -15.58 4.01
C ARG A 45 -23.63 -14.15 4.34
N PRO A 46 -22.34 -13.85 4.57
CA PRO A 46 -21.92 -12.47 4.77
C PRO A 46 -22.55 -11.69 3.63
N ILE A 47 -23.33 -10.67 3.98
CA ILE A 47 -24.01 -9.82 3.02
C ILE A 47 -22.92 -9.45 2.01
N PRO A 48 -23.07 -9.78 0.72
CA PRO A 48 -22.04 -9.44 -0.25
C PRO A 48 -21.76 -7.95 -0.08
N HIS A 49 -20.52 -7.59 0.28
CA HIS A 49 -20.10 -6.20 0.56
C HIS A 49 -20.39 -5.25 -0.63
N VAL A 50 -20.80 -5.80 -1.77
CA VAL A 50 -21.42 -5.09 -2.90
C VAL A 50 -22.63 -4.23 -2.47
N ALA A 51 -23.34 -4.58 -1.40
CA ALA A 51 -24.47 -3.76 -0.90
C ALA A 51 -24.05 -2.48 -0.15
N TYR A 52 -22.75 -2.30 0.14
CA TYR A 52 -22.21 -1.14 0.86
C TYR A 52 -21.33 -0.23 0.00
N VAL A 53 -21.32 -0.38 -1.33
CA VAL A 53 -21.13 0.81 -2.17
C VAL A 53 -22.44 1.59 -2.11
N GLN A 54 -22.76 2.11 -0.92
CA GLN A 54 -23.70 3.21 -0.83
C GLN A 54 -23.17 4.25 -1.81
N GLU A 55 -24.03 4.76 -2.70
CA GLU A 55 -23.73 5.94 -3.54
C GLU A 55 -23.35 7.08 -2.60
N GLN A 56 -22.09 7.06 -2.18
CA GLN A 56 -21.50 8.11 -1.39
C GLN A 56 -21.17 9.16 -2.42
N ASN A 57 -22.05 10.15 -2.52
CA ASN A 57 -21.77 11.34 -3.28
C ASN A 57 -20.51 11.97 -2.66
N ILE A 58 -19.35 11.70 -3.27
CA ILE A 58 -18.02 12.13 -2.79
C ILE A 58 -18.00 13.65 -2.58
N TYR A 59 -18.82 14.37 -3.33
CA TYR A 59 -19.00 15.81 -3.26
C TYR A 59 -19.89 16.30 -2.10
N LYS A 60 -20.68 15.44 -1.45
CA LYS A 60 -21.58 15.82 -0.35
C LYS A 60 -20.83 16.40 0.86
N TYR A 61 -19.56 16.01 1.03
CA TYR A 61 -18.73 16.42 2.16
C TYR A 61 -17.69 17.50 1.79
N MET A 62 -17.57 17.87 0.50
CA MET A 62 -16.65 18.94 0.08
C MET A 62 -17.20 20.35 0.34
N THR A 63 -18.49 20.49 0.68
CA THR A 63 -19.19 21.79 0.74
C THR A 63 -19.66 22.20 2.14
N LYS A 64 -19.45 21.36 3.16
CA LYS A 64 -19.90 21.67 4.52
C LYS A 64 -18.69 21.99 5.38
N ASP A 65 -18.54 23.28 5.72
CA ASP A 65 -17.63 23.72 6.78
C ASP A 65 -17.89 22.86 8.02
N SER A 66 -16.90 22.03 8.33
CA SER A 66 -16.94 21.16 9.50
C SER A 66 -16.54 22.03 10.68
N ASP A 67 -17.44 22.21 11.66
CA ASP A 67 -17.12 22.90 12.90
C ASP A 67 -16.07 22.09 13.67
N VAL A 68 -14.81 22.39 13.42
CA VAL A 68 -13.64 21.75 14.04
C VAL A 68 -13.34 22.31 15.43
N SER A 69 -14.06 23.35 15.90
CA SER A 69 -13.83 23.97 17.21
C SER A 69 -13.88 22.97 18.37
N ARG A 70 -14.67 21.90 18.23
CA ARG A 70 -14.80 20.82 19.22
C ARG A 70 -13.55 19.93 19.36
N PHE A 71 -12.69 19.87 18.35
CA PHE A 71 -11.43 19.13 18.39
C PHE A 71 -10.28 19.94 19.01
N PHE A 72 -10.46 21.26 19.21
CA PHE A 72 -9.42 22.20 19.62
C PHE A 72 -9.38 22.52 21.12
N VAL A 73 -9.90 21.67 21.99
CA VAL A 73 -9.57 21.77 23.43
C VAL A 73 -8.63 20.63 23.81
N PRO A 74 -7.35 20.65 23.36
CA PRO A 74 -6.39 19.68 23.82
C PRO A 74 -6.24 19.83 25.33
N HIS A 75 -6.48 18.75 26.06
CA HIS A 75 -6.12 18.70 27.48
C HIS A 75 -4.60 18.59 27.59
N ILE A 76 -3.91 19.73 27.61
CA ILE A 76 -2.46 19.80 27.75
C ILE A 76 -2.07 19.55 29.20
N ASN A 77 -1.23 18.55 29.43
CA ASN A 77 -0.59 18.36 30.74
C ASN A 77 0.57 19.37 30.90
N TRP A 78 0.27 20.51 31.51
CA TRP A 78 1.25 21.59 31.71
C TRP A 78 2.43 21.22 32.62
N THR A 79 2.25 20.28 33.55
CA THR A 79 3.34 19.78 34.39
C THR A 79 4.35 19.03 33.53
N LEU A 80 3.89 18.13 32.66
CA LEU A 80 4.76 17.40 31.73
C LEU A 80 5.42 18.36 30.73
N ALA A 81 4.67 19.29 30.14
CA ALA A 81 5.22 20.27 29.20
C ALA A 81 6.35 21.11 29.84
N LYS A 82 6.17 21.52 31.12
CA LYS A 82 7.20 22.23 31.88
C LYS A 82 8.42 21.36 32.14
N GLN A 83 8.24 20.09 32.51
CA GLN A 83 9.34 19.15 32.71
C GLN A 83 10.14 18.93 31.42
N LEU A 84 9.46 18.73 30.29
CA LEU A 84 10.09 18.63 28.97
C LEU A 84 10.87 19.90 28.62
N GLY A 85 10.28 21.07 28.84
CA GLY A 85 10.96 22.35 28.63
C GLY A 85 12.24 22.48 29.47
N GLN A 86 12.21 22.02 30.73
CA GLN A 86 13.40 22.01 31.59
C GLN A 86 14.49 21.07 31.09
N TYR A 87 14.14 19.87 30.60
CA TYR A 87 15.12 18.93 30.04
C TYR A 87 15.73 19.42 28.73
N LEU A 88 14.95 20.14 27.90
CA LEU A 88 15.42 20.65 26.62
C LEU A 88 16.18 21.98 26.71
N PHE A 89 16.02 22.74 27.82
CA PHE A 89 16.52 24.11 27.96
C PHE A 89 18.03 24.27 27.71
N HIS A 90 18.83 23.28 28.09
CA HIS A 90 20.29 23.33 27.94
C HIS A 90 20.81 22.71 26.64
N LEU A 91 19.93 22.15 25.80
CA LEU A 91 20.32 21.50 24.55
C LEU A 91 20.40 22.54 23.42
N ASN A 92 21.50 22.49 22.67
CA ASN A 92 21.63 23.25 21.44
C ASN A 92 20.96 22.48 20.29
N ILE A 93 19.63 22.53 20.23
CA ILE A 93 18.84 21.78 19.23
C ILE A 93 19.27 22.15 17.81
N SER A 94 19.56 23.43 17.53
CA SER A 94 20.02 23.88 16.21
C SER A 94 21.31 23.20 15.77
N GLU A 95 22.26 22.96 16.68
CA GLU A 95 23.50 22.22 16.38
C GLU A 95 23.27 20.71 16.24
N MET A 96 22.25 20.16 16.91
CA MET A 96 21.88 18.77 16.76
C MET A 96 21.23 18.50 15.40
N ILE A 97 20.34 19.40 14.96
CA ILE A 97 19.66 19.31 13.65
C ILE A 97 20.67 19.28 12.49
N THR A 98 21.73 20.10 12.54
CA THR A 98 22.75 20.09 11.48
C THR A 98 23.54 18.78 11.37
N LYS A 99 23.48 17.93 12.41
CA LYS A 99 24.14 16.62 12.44
C LYS A 99 23.24 15.47 11.98
N GLU A 100 21.93 15.69 11.81
CA GLU A 100 20.97 14.65 11.40
C GLU A 100 21.23 14.20 9.95
N CYS A 101 21.57 15.13 9.07
CA CYS A 101 21.87 14.87 7.67
C CYS A 101 23.20 15.53 7.25
N PRO A 102 24.35 14.86 7.45
CA PRO A 102 25.67 15.45 7.16
C PRO A 102 25.96 15.60 5.67
N ASN A 103 25.35 14.79 4.81
CA ASN A 103 25.44 14.92 3.36
C ASN A 103 24.02 15.08 2.81
N ASN A 104 23.71 16.29 2.35
CA ASN A 104 22.39 16.64 1.85
C ASN A 104 22.42 16.84 0.32
N GLU A 105 22.64 15.75 -0.41
CA GLU A 105 22.75 15.72 -1.87
C GLU A 105 21.45 15.21 -2.51
N THR A 106 21.03 15.81 -3.64
CA THR A 106 19.91 15.32 -4.46
C THR A 106 20.38 14.39 -5.58
N LEU A 107 19.48 13.58 -6.16
CA LEU A 107 19.83 12.72 -7.29
C LEU A 107 20.44 13.50 -8.46
N ARG A 108 19.97 14.71 -8.79
CA ARG A 108 20.59 15.54 -9.84
C ARG A 108 22.05 15.89 -9.53
N GLN A 109 22.34 16.23 -8.28
CA GLN A 109 23.69 16.58 -7.85
C GLN A 109 24.57 15.33 -7.89
N PHE A 110 24.07 14.21 -7.36
CA PHE A 110 24.75 12.93 -7.37
C PHE A 110 25.14 12.47 -8.78
N TRP A 111 24.19 12.50 -9.74
CA TRP A 111 24.46 12.07 -11.11
C TRP A 111 25.43 13.01 -11.85
N LYS A 112 25.32 14.31 -11.59
CA LYS A 112 26.24 15.33 -12.11
C LYS A 112 27.65 15.13 -11.56
N ASN A 113 27.79 14.92 -10.26
CA ASN A 113 29.06 14.77 -9.57
C ASN A 113 29.76 13.44 -9.90
N LYS A 114 28.99 12.34 -9.94
CA LYS A 114 29.54 11.00 -10.12
C LYS A 114 29.91 10.70 -11.58
N ASN A 115 29.03 11.06 -12.52
CA ASN A 115 29.13 10.63 -13.92
C ASN A 115 29.00 11.78 -14.94
N GLY A 116 28.91 13.04 -14.50
CA GLY A 116 28.70 14.19 -15.40
C GLY A 116 27.34 14.16 -16.13
N LYS A 117 26.38 13.36 -15.66
CA LYS A 117 25.07 13.20 -16.32
C LYS A 117 24.11 14.27 -15.82
N ILE A 118 23.32 14.82 -16.75
CA ILE A 118 22.21 15.73 -16.45
C ILE A 118 20.95 14.88 -16.35
N VAL A 119 20.22 15.01 -15.24
CA VAL A 119 18.92 14.38 -15.05
C VAL A 119 17.87 15.18 -15.83
N PRO A 120 17.02 14.55 -16.66
CA PRO A 120 15.90 15.22 -17.32
C PRO A 120 14.95 15.92 -16.33
N GLU A 121 14.26 16.98 -16.78
CA GLU A 121 13.35 17.81 -15.98
C GLU A 121 12.14 18.29 -16.81
N ARG A 122 11.66 17.46 -17.74
CA ARG A 122 10.67 17.83 -18.75
C ARG A 122 9.26 17.98 -18.19
N ASP A 123 8.95 17.24 -17.14
CA ASP A 123 7.65 17.24 -16.46
C ASP A 123 7.82 17.29 -14.92
N SER A 124 6.71 17.35 -14.20
CA SER A 124 6.69 17.38 -12.73
C SER A 124 7.25 16.11 -12.09
N TRP A 125 7.09 14.93 -12.72
CA TRP A 125 7.68 13.67 -12.26
C TRP A 125 9.20 13.72 -12.35
N GLU A 126 9.75 14.14 -13.49
CA GLU A 126 11.20 14.20 -13.70
C GLU A 126 11.87 15.21 -12.76
N LYS A 127 11.23 16.35 -12.50
CA LYS A 127 11.69 17.31 -11.49
C LYS A 127 11.67 16.71 -10.09
N PHE A 128 10.55 16.08 -9.71
CA PHE A 128 10.45 15.37 -8.44
C PHE A 128 11.55 14.30 -8.29
N TYR A 129 11.74 13.44 -9.30
CA TYR A 129 12.79 12.42 -9.30
C TYR A 129 14.20 13.00 -9.22
N ALA A 130 14.46 14.11 -9.91
CA ALA A 130 15.75 14.77 -9.89
C ALA A 130 16.10 15.31 -8.49
N ASP A 131 15.10 15.73 -7.73
CA ASP A 131 15.27 16.41 -6.45
C ASP A 131 15.12 15.49 -5.23
N ILE A 132 14.86 14.18 -5.43
CA ILE A 132 14.93 13.18 -4.36
C ILE A 132 16.28 13.29 -3.65
N GLY A 133 16.21 13.51 -2.34
CA GLY A 133 17.33 13.72 -1.46
C GLY A 133 17.92 12.43 -0.89
N SER A 134 19.10 12.57 -0.32
CA SER A 134 19.75 11.53 0.49
C SER A 134 19.15 11.41 1.90
N CYS A 135 18.43 12.41 2.38
CA CYS A 135 17.85 12.47 3.72
C CYS A 135 16.33 12.77 3.73
N ASP A 136 15.74 12.97 2.56
CA ASP A 136 14.36 13.41 2.40
C ASP A 136 13.89 13.03 0.99
N VAL A 137 12.57 12.87 0.82
CA VAL A 137 11.99 12.50 -0.48
C VAL A 137 11.75 13.74 -1.35
N TYR A 138 11.42 14.87 -0.74
CA TYR A 138 11.21 16.16 -1.41
C TYR A 138 11.50 17.33 -0.46
N ARG A 139 11.75 18.52 -1.03
CA ARG A 139 11.99 19.78 -0.29
C ARG A 139 11.24 20.97 -0.85
N ASP A 140 10.95 20.92 -2.15
CA ASP A 140 10.28 22.00 -2.86
C ASP A 140 8.79 21.70 -2.93
N GLU A 141 8.01 22.46 -2.16
CA GLU A 141 6.56 22.32 -2.14
C GLU A 141 5.92 22.63 -3.50
N GLU A 142 6.48 23.56 -4.27
CA GLU A 142 5.95 23.92 -5.60
C GLU A 142 6.08 22.74 -6.58
N VAL A 143 7.19 22.02 -6.54
CA VAL A 143 7.39 20.81 -7.36
C VAL A 143 6.36 19.74 -7.01
N VAL A 144 6.12 19.53 -5.71
CA VAL A 144 5.16 18.53 -5.23
C VAL A 144 3.72 18.92 -5.54
N ASP A 145 3.35 20.18 -5.35
CA ASP A 145 2.01 20.67 -5.66
C ASP A 145 1.69 20.57 -7.15
N ASN A 146 2.69 20.88 -8.02
CA ASN A 146 2.58 20.67 -9.45
C ASN A 146 2.40 19.18 -9.81
N LEU A 147 3.17 18.28 -9.17
CA LEU A 147 3.03 16.84 -9.36
C LEU A 147 1.65 16.32 -8.92
N LEU A 148 1.13 16.77 -7.78
CA LEU A 148 -0.21 16.42 -7.29
C LEU A 148 -1.31 16.93 -8.22
N ASN A 149 -1.15 18.14 -8.74
CA ASN A 149 -2.05 18.72 -9.74
C ASN A 149 -2.08 17.87 -11.02
N ASP A 150 -0.92 17.42 -11.48
CA ASP A 150 -0.82 16.58 -12.67
C ASP A 150 -1.37 15.17 -12.43
N LEU A 151 -1.11 14.56 -11.27
CA LEU A 151 -1.73 13.29 -10.85
C LEU A 151 -3.26 13.34 -10.86
N THR A 152 -3.84 14.53 -10.64
CA THR A 152 -5.28 14.76 -10.64
C THR A 152 -5.86 15.01 -12.03
N LYS A 153 -5.09 15.66 -12.93
CA LYS A 153 -5.61 16.24 -14.18
C LYS A 153 -5.12 15.57 -15.45
N LEU A 154 -3.94 14.94 -15.43
CA LEU A 154 -3.37 14.36 -16.64
C LEU A 154 -4.27 13.23 -17.18
N PRO A 155 -4.53 13.18 -18.50
CA PRO A 155 -5.30 12.11 -19.08
C PRO A 155 -4.59 10.76 -18.95
N LEU A 156 -5.38 9.71 -18.70
CA LEU A 156 -4.89 8.35 -18.64
C LEU A 156 -4.72 7.78 -20.04
N LYS A 157 -3.52 7.27 -20.33
CA LYS A 157 -3.21 6.50 -21.53
C LYS A 157 -3.62 5.04 -21.38
N SER A 158 -3.39 4.45 -20.20
CA SER A 158 -3.78 3.06 -19.91
C SER A 158 -3.88 2.78 -18.41
N VAL A 159 -4.57 1.68 -18.09
CA VAL A 159 -4.76 1.18 -16.72
C VAL A 159 -4.47 -0.31 -16.71
N ALA A 160 -3.67 -0.76 -15.74
CA ALA A 160 -3.33 -2.16 -15.54
C ALA A 160 -3.51 -2.58 -14.06
N ILE A 161 -3.67 -3.87 -13.82
CA ILE A 161 -3.59 -4.42 -12.46
C ILE A 161 -2.13 -4.37 -12.02
N MET A 162 -1.87 -3.83 -10.83
CA MET A 162 -0.53 -3.80 -10.27
C MET A 162 -0.12 -5.21 -9.81
N ASP A 163 0.99 -5.71 -10.34
CA ASP A 163 1.60 -6.93 -9.83
C ASP A 163 2.26 -6.67 -8.47
N GLY A 164 1.90 -7.47 -7.47
CA GLY A 164 2.43 -7.39 -6.12
C GLY A 164 1.46 -6.74 -5.10
N GLY A 165 1.42 -7.32 -3.90
CA GLY A 165 0.51 -6.94 -2.82
C GLY A 165 -0.62 -7.96 -2.59
N THR A 166 -1.44 -7.71 -1.58
CA THR A 166 -2.58 -8.57 -1.19
C THR A 166 -3.94 -7.96 -1.46
N GLN A 167 -4.00 -6.64 -1.67
CA GLN A 167 -5.21 -5.87 -1.90
C GLN A 167 -5.20 -5.23 -3.30
N VAL A 168 -6.37 -4.85 -3.80
CA VAL A 168 -6.56 -4.31 -5.16
C VAL A 168 -5.84 -2.98 -5.31
N LYS A 169 -4.92 -2.92 -6.28
CA LYS A 169 -4.18 -1.72 -6.70
C LYS A 169 -4.07 -1.73 -8.23
N LEU A 170 -4.14 -0.56 -8.83
CA LEU A 170 -3.97 -0.39 -10.28
C LEU A 170 -2.75 0.47 -10.57
N ILE A 171 -2.11 0.25 -11.72
CA ILE A 171 -1.12 1.15 -12.29
C ILE A 171 -1.83 2.02 -13.32
N PHE A 172 -1.79 3.33 -13.10
CA PHE A 172 -2.17 4.33 -14.08
C PHE A 172 -0.95 4.71 -14.89
N THR A 173 -1.07 4.70 -16.21
CA THR A 173 -0.08 5.29 -17.12
C THR A 173 -0.72 6.49 -17.79
N PHE A 174 -0.08 7.65 -17.70
CA PHE A 174 -0.57 8.93 -18.24
C PHE A 174 -0.09 9.16 -19.68
N GLU A 175 -0.61 10.20 -20.34
CA GLU A 175 -0.21 10.55 -21.73
C GLU A 175 1.28 10.88 -21.87
N ASN A 176 1.92 11.41 -20.82
CA ASN A 176 3.37 11.64 -20.77
C ASN A 176 4.19 10.38 -20.43
N ASP A 177 3.57 9.20 -20.47
CA ASP A 177 4.16 7.90 -20.14
C ASP A 177 4.65 7.74 -18.69
N GLN A 178 4.37 8.71 -17.81
CA GLN A 178 4.60 8.58 -16.38
C GLN A 178 3.53 7.69 -15.74
N GLN A 179 3.83 7.19 -14.53
CA GLN A 179 2.97 6.24 -13.84
C GLN A 179 2.62 6.66 -12.41
N ALA A 180 1.47 6.17 -11.94
CA ALA A 180 1.03 6.29 -10.55
C ALA A 180 0.31 5.03 -10.07
N VAL A 181 0.32 4.82 -8.77
CA VAL A 181 -0.45 3.75 -8.12
C VAL A 181 -1.81 4.30 -7.72
N PHE A 182 -2.86 3.64 -8.19
CA PHE A 182 -4.23 3.97 -7.83
C PHE A 182 -4.80 2.95 -6.83
N LYS A 183 -5.30 3.47 -5.71
CA LYS A 183 -6.05 2.70 -4.70
C LYS A 183 -7.52 3.13 -4.75
N PRO A 184 -8.46 2.22 -5.09
CA PRO A 184 -9.87 2.57 -5.17
C PRO A 184 -10.46 2.89 -3.79
N MET A 185 -11.42 3.81 -3.75
CA MET A 185 -12.25 4.02 -2.58
C MET A 185 -13.15 2.80 -2.34
N ARG A 186 -13.17 2.30 -1.10
CA ARG A 186 -13.98 1.15 -0.68
C ARG A 186 -15.11 1.54 0.25
N PHE A 187 -14.79 2.27 1.31
CA PHE A 187 -15.73 2.70 2.35
C PHE A 187 -15.74 4.22 2.47
N GLY A 188 -16.82 4.74 3.09
CA GLY A 188 -16.93 6.16 3.44
C GLY A 188 -15.95 6.61 4.51
N ARG A 189 -15.85 7.94 4.71
CA ARG A 189 -14.94 8.54 5.69
C ARG A 189 -15.25 8.13 7.13
N ASP A 190 -16.54 7.94 7.45
CA ASP A 190 -17.02 7.57 8.80
C ASP A 190 -16.95 6.07 9.09
N TYR A 191 -16.48 5.24 8.15
CA TYR A 191 -16.34 3.81 8.40
C TYR A 191 -15.17 3.56 9.34
N GLU A 192 -15.40 2.83 10.43
CA GLU A 192 -14.35 2.40 11.37
C GLU A 192 -14.03 0.91 11.17
N SER A 193 -12.78 0.53 11.44
CA SER A 193 -12.36 -0.88 11.34
C SER A 193 -13.06 -1.70 12.42
N ASP A 194 -13.47 -2.93 12.10
CA ASP A 194 -14.13 -3.81 13.07
C ASP A 194 -13.18 -4.07 14.26
N PRO A 195 -13.63 -3.91 15.53
CA PRO A 195 -12.80 -4.18 16.70
C PRO A 195 -12.24 -5.61 16.78
N ASN A 196 -12.87 -6.56 16.08
CA ASN A 196 -12.41 -7.95 15.98
C ASN A 196 -11.45 -8.18 14.80
N HIS A 197 -11.21 -7.18 13.94
CA HIS A 197 -10.23 -7.28 12.88
C HIS A 197 -8.81 -7.11 13.44
N PHE A 198 -7.96 -8.08 13.13
CA PHE A 198 -6.52 -7.91 13.26
C PHE A 198 -5.98 -6.96 12.18
N TYR A 199 -4.82 -6.34 12.41
CA TYR A 199 -4.19 -5.40 11.49
C TYR A 199 -3.97 -5.95 10.07
N PHE A 200 -3.73 -7.26 9.92
CA PHE A 200 -3.56 -7.92 8.61
C PHE A 200 -4.90 -8.26 7.91
N ASN A 201 -6.02 -8.15 8.63
CA ASN A 201 -7.37 -8.29 8.06
C ASN A 201 -7.96 -6.94 7.66
N ASP A 202 -7.32 -5.83 8.04
CA ASP A 202 -7.88 -4.51 7.78
C ASP A 202 -7.81 -4.15 6.29
N PHE A 203 -8.84 -3.44 5.82
CA PHE A 203 -8.91 -3.01 4.44
C PHE A 203 -8.17 -1.69 4.26
N GLU A 204 -7.35 -1.59 3.21
CA GLU A 204 -6.66 -0.36 2.87
C GLU A 204 -7.67 0.76 2.56
N ARG A 205 -7.33 1.99 2.97
CA ARG A 205 -8.16 3.19 2.81
C ARG A 205 -7.42 4.20 1.96
N HIS A 206 -7.88 4.46 0.74
CA HIS A 206 -7.25 5.43 -0.18
C HIS A 206 -7.02 6.81 0.47
N ASN A 207 -7.94 7.28 1.32
CA ASN A 207 -7.86 8.56 1.99
C ASN A 207 -6.84 8.57 3.14
N ALA A 208 -6.48 7.41 3.71
CA ALA A 208 -5.43 7.34 4.71
C ALA A 208 -4.06 7.64 4.08
N GLU A 209 -3.79 7.11 2.88
CA GLU A 209 -2.55 7.44 2.14
C GLU A 209 -2.41 8.94 1.90
N ILE A 210 -3.50 9.59 1.46
CA ILE A 210 -3.53 11.04 1.21
C ILE A 210 -3.34 11.82 2.51
N ALA A 211 -4.10 11.47 3.56
CA ALA A 211 -4.03 12.17 4.84
C ALA A 211 -2.64 12.02 5.51
N THR A 212 -2.04 10.83 5.44
CA THR A 212 -0.72 10.57 5.98
C THR A 212 0.36 11.30 5.20
N PHE A 213 0.27 11.38 3.87
CA PHE A 213 1.18 12.22 3.08
C PHE A 213 1.14 13.69 3.54
N HIS A 214 -0.05 14.26 3.77
CA HIS A 214 -0.17 15.63 4.27
C HIS A 214 0.23 15.81 5.75
N MET A 215 0.19 14.75 6.55
CA MET A 215 0.64 14.76 7.95
C MET A 215 2.17 14.62 8.07
N ASP A 216 2.80 13.96 7.10
CA ASP A 216 4.25 13.82 6.99
C ASP A 216 4.94 15.13 6.56
N LYS A 217 4.25 15.92 5.71
CA LYS A 217 4.66 17.28 5.32
C LYS A 217 4.75 18.22 6.52
#